data_AF-A0AAD1RQ48-F1
#
_entry.id   AF-A0AAD1RQ48-F1
#
_cell.length_a   1.000
_cell.length_b   1.000
_cell.length_c   1.000
_cell.angle_alpha   90.00
_cell.angle_beta   90.00
_cell.angle_gamma   90.00
#
_symmetry.space_group_name_H-M   'P 1'
#
loop_
_entity.id
_entity.type
_entity.pdbx_description
1 polymer ?
#
loop_
_entity_poly.entity_id
_entity_poly.type
_entity_poly.pdbx_seq_one_letter_code
_entity_poly.pdbx_strand_id
1 'polypeptide(L)'
;MGRNHRTEHSQNPRDPQPGPQQGTMDGFLHPPRGNDGGPDSPSPAPRSPVSTAGGDPATLERISDELRTMAVAMATKADLLTLTTTIQDALRAEMAGIRAQVSTHANRIESLEATTEAQNARLAASDTAIARQGDLLLHMRRHLEDLDNRGRRCNIRIRGIPEAERGENLEELLTSLFKLILQANAPQSRSKGEDRDPGTLRSKYLTALQKLGPSYPT
;
A
#
# COMPACT_ATOMS: atom_id res chain seq x y z
N MET A 1 13.40 -1.53 -59.00
CA MET A 1 12.19 -1.02 -58.32
C MET A 1 11.75 -2.05 -57.29
N GLY A 2 12.23 -1.91 -56.05
CA GLY A 2 12.07 -2.90 -54.98
C GLY A 2 10.72 -2.77 -54.29
N ARG A 3 9.98 -3.88 -54.21
CA ARG A 3 8.73 -3.99 -53.45
C ARG A 3 9.08 -4.27 -51.99
N ASN A 4 8.70 -3.34 -51.11
CA ASN A 4 8.87 -3.50 -49.67
C ASN A 4 7.80 -4.47 -49.14
N HIS A 5 8.26 -5.55 -48.52
CA HIS A 5 7.44 -6.47 -47.75
C HIS A 5 6.93 -5.79 -46.49
N ARG A 6 5.61 -5.73 -46.35
CA ARG A 6 4.89 -5.27 -45.17
C ARG A 6 4.70 -6.46 -44.24
N THR A 7 5.49 -6.53 -43.17
CA THR A 7 5.35 -7.55 -42.14
C THR A 7 4.22 -7.14 -41.21
N GLU A 8 3.08 -7.84 -41.27
CA GLU A 8 1.99 -7.65 -40.32
C GLU A 8 2.37 -8.28 -38.98
N HIS A 9 2.57 -7.44 -37.96
CA HIS A 9 2.68 -7.88 -36.57
C HIS A 9 1.27 -8.18 -36.06
N SER A 10 0.95 -9.49 -36.05
CA SER A 10 -0.20 -10.06 -35.38
C SER A 10 -0.15 -9.73 -33.88
N GLN A 11 -1.11 -8.93 -33.41
CA GLN A 11 -1.32 -8.63 -32.00
C GLN A 11 -1.93 -9.87 -31.34
N ASN A 12 -1.16 -10.51 -30.45
CA ASN A 12 -1.67 -11.54 -29.55
C ASN A 12 -2.77 -10.95 -28.65
N PRO A 13 -3.93 -11.62 -28.51
CA PRO A 13 -4.92 -11.25 -27.51
C PRO A 13 -4.33 -11.49 -26.13
N ARG A 14 -4.31 -10.46 -25.30
CA ARG A 14 -3.93 -10.54 -23.89
C ARG A 14 -4.95 -11.40 -23.15
N ASP A 15 -4.51 -12.53 -22.63
CA ASP A 15 -5.26 -13.29 -21.65
C ASP A 15 -5.61 -12.39 -20.44
N PRO A 16 -6.84 -12.47 -19.90
CA PRO A 16 -7.21 -11.77 -18.69
C PRO A 16 -6.39 -12.32 -17.51
N GLN A 17 -5.55 -11.47 -16.91
CA GLN A 17 -4.90 -11.82 -15.66
C GLN A 17 -5.97 -12.05 -14.58
N PRO A 18 -5.94 -13.20 -13.87
CA PRO A 18 -6.74 -13.35 -12.66
C PRO A 18 -6.23 -12.36 -11.62
N GLY A 19 -7.14 -11.51 -11.14
CA GLY A 19 -6.85 -10.51 -10.11
C GLY A 19 -6.27 -11.12 -8.84
N PRO A 20 -5.59 -10.31 -8.01
CA PRO A 20 -5.06 -10.78 -6.74
C PRO A 20 -6.22 -11.26 -5.88
N GLN A 21 -6.29 -12.57 -5.66
CA GLN A 21 -7.16 -13.14 -4.65
C GLN A 21 -6.77 -12.49 -3.32
N GLN A 22 -7.66 -11.64 -2.81
CA GLN A 22 -7.60 -11.13 -1.46
C GLN A 22 -7.71 -12.35 -0.55
N GLY A 23 -6.56 -12.86 -0.12
CA GLY A 23 -6.48 -13.85 0.93
C GLY A 23 -7.01 -13.20 2.20
N THR A 24 -8.25 -13.54 2.55
CA THR A 24 -8.77 -13.43 3.91
C THR A 24 -7.87 -14.29 4.81
N MET A 25 -6.82 -13.67 5.34
CA MET A 25 -6.02 -14.18 6.45
C MET A 25 -6.80 -14.01 7.76
N ASP A 26 -8.04 -14.52 7.80
CA ASP A 26 -8.81 -14.71 9.03
C ASP A 26 -8.56 -16.15 9.50
N GLY A 27 -7.46 -16.38 10.22
CA GLY A 27 -7.15 -17.76 10.60
C GLY A 27 -6.01 -18.00 11.57
N PHE A 28 -5.41 -16.97 12.18
CA PHE A 28 -4.35 -17.19 13.16
C PHE A 28 -4.46 -16.21 14.32
N LEU A 29 -5.21 -16.60 15.35
CA LEU A 29 -4.98 -16.25 16.76
C LEU A 29 -6.12 -16.88 17.58
N HIS A 30 -6.07 -18.20 17.71
CA HIS A 30 -6.67 -18.86 18.87
C HIS A 30 -5.54 -19.23 19.82
N PRO A 31 -5.44 -18.58 21.00
CA PRO A 31 -4.57 -19.09 22.04
C PRO A 31 -5.10 -20.45 22.51
N PRO A 32 -4.23 -21.43 22.81
CA PRO A 32 -4.67 -22.63 23.49
C PRO A 32 -5.21 -22.21 24.86
N ARG A 33 -6.54 -22.34 25.04
CA ARG A 33 -7.18 -22.26 26.35
C ARG A 33 -6.54 -23.35 27.22
N GLY A 34 -5.73 -22.91 28.19
CA GLY A 34 -5.30 -23.72 29.30
C GLY A 34 -6.53 -24.28 29.98
N ASN A 35 -6.66 -25.61 29.95
CA ASN A 35 -7.64 -26.32 30.74
C ASN A 35 -7.01 -26.55 32.12
N ASP A 36 -7.14 -25.53 32.98
CA ASP A 36 -7.04 -25.66 34.42
C ASP A 36 -8.22 -26.52 34.91
N GLY A 37 -7.93 -27.80 35.17
CA GLY A 37 -8.78 -28.72 35.93
C GLY A 37 -7.86 -29.86 36.32
N GLY A 38 -7.45 -30.04 37.56
CA GLY A 38 -8.16 -29.95 38.82
C GLY A 38 -7.60 -31.12 39.64
N PRO A 39 -7.11 -30.91 40.86
CA PRO A 39 -6.41 -31.96 41.61
C PRO A 39 -7.42 -32.91 42.28
N ASP A 40 -7.89 -33.92 41.55
CA ASP A 40 -8.68 -35.01 42.13
C ASP A 40 -7.77 -36.15 42.57
N SER A 41 -7.40 -36.09 43.85
CA SER A 41 -7.06 -37.28 44.64
C SER A 41 -8.28 -38.19 44.73
N PRO A 42 -8.11 -39.52 44.66
CA PRO A 42 -8.30 -40.24 45.91
C PRO A 42 -7.21 -41.29 46.13
N SER A 43 -6.59 -41.16 47.29
CA SER A 43 -5.77 -42.18 47.94
C SER A 43 -6.65 -43.35 48.39
N PRO A 44 -6.38 -44.60 47.97
CA PRO A 44 -6.84 -45.78 48.69
C PRO A 44 -5.80 -46.16 49.74
N ALA A 45 -6.13 -45.94 51.00
CA ALA A 45 -5.37 -46.43 52.14
C ALA A 45 -5.31 -47.98 52.12
N PRO A 46 -4.11 -48.59 52.13
CA PRO A 46 -4.00 -50.02 52.38
C PRO A 46 -4.20 -50.28 53.88
N ARG A 47 -5.23 -51.05 54.22
CA ARG A 47 -5.39 -51.63 55.57
C ARG A 47 -4.37 -52.76 55.74
N SER A 48 -3.30 -52.51 56.46
CA SER A 48 -2.39 -53.56 56.92
C SER A 48 -3.00 -54.32 58.10
N PRO A 49 -3.04 -55.65 58.10
CA PRO A 49 -3.38 -56.44 59.27
C PRO A 49 -2.23 -56.36 60.30
N VAL A 50 -2.57 -55.98 61.53
CA VAL A 50 -1.78 -56.26 62.73
C VAL A 50 -1.61 -57.77 62.82
N SER A 51 -0.38 -58.25 62.63
CA SER A 51 -0.02 -59.65 62.87
C SER A 51 1.13 -59.72 63.86
N THR A 52 0.67 -59.94 65.08
CA THR A 52 1.27 -60.50 66.29
C THR A 52 2.62 -61.22 66.12
N ALA A 53 3.57 -60.70 66.89
CA ALA A 53 4.75 -61.32 67.48
C ALA A 53 4.91 -62.84 67.33
N GLY A 54 5.98 -63.24 66.63
CA GLY A 54 6.49 -64.60 66.55
C GLY A 54 7.56 -64.70 65.46
N GLY A 55 8.69 -63.99 65.63
CA GLY A 55 9.78 -63.93 64.65
C GLY A 55 10.49 -65.27 64.51
N ASP A 56 10.04 -66.08 63.56
CA ASP A 56 10.71 -67.29 63.12
C ASP A 56 12.00 -66.87 62.37
N PRO A 57 13.21 -67.29 62.79
CA PRO A 57 14.47 -66.86 62.16
C PRO A 57 14.54 -67.15 60.65
N ALA A 58 13.76 -68.13 60.15
CA ALA A 58 13.66 -68.43 58.72
C ALA A 58 12.97 -67.34 57.89
N THR A 59 12.05 -66.55 58.48
CA THR A 59 11.38 -65.45 57.77
C THR A 59 12.26 -64.20 57.62
N LEU A 60 13.16 -63.95 58.57
CA LEU A 60 14.07 -62.80 58.53
C LEU A 60 15.14 -62.97 57.45
N GLU A 61 15.61 -64.20 57.26
CA GLU A 61 16.50 -64.57 56.16
C GLU A 61 15.84 -64.39 54.77
N ARG A 62 14.58 -64.80 54.60
CA ARG A 62 13.86 -64.59 53.33
C ARG A 62 13.69 -63.11 53.00
N ILE A 63 13.36 -62.27 53.99
CA ILE A 63 13.22 -60.82 53.80
C ILE A 63 14.58 -60.18 53.47
N SER A 64 15.67 -60.64 54.10
CA SER A 64 17.04 -60.21 53.81
C SER A 64 17.46 -60.58 52.38
N ASP A 65 17.16 -61.80 51.93
CA ASP A 65 17.44 -62.25 50.57
C ASP A 65 16.58 -61.52 49.53
N GLU A 66 15.30 -61.27 49.81
CA GLU A 66 14.43 -60.46 48.95
C GLU A 66 14.91 -59.01 48.86
N LEU A 67 15.36 -58.40 49.96
CA LEU A 67 15.97 -57.07 49.97
C LEU A 67 17.29 -57.03 49.20
N ARG A 68 18.13 -58.06 49.29
CA ARG A 68 19.34 -58.17 48.45
C ARG A 68 19.00 -58.32 46.98
N THR A 69 18.00 -59.14 46.66
CA THR A 69 17.55 -59.35 45.28
C THR A 69 16.95 -58.06 44.71
N MET A 70 16.16 -57.33 45.51
CA MET A 70 15.66 -56.00 45.16
C MET A 70 16.78 -54.96 45.06
N ALA A 71 17.77 -54.95 45.96
CA ALA A 71 18.90 -54.04 45.90
C ALA A 71 19.81 -54.29 44.67
N VAL A 72 19.90 -55.53 44.21
CA VAL A 72 20.54 -55.90 42.94
C VAL A 72 19.67 -55.55 41.73
N ALA A 73 18.34 -55.62 41.87
CA ALA A 73 17.37 -55.23 40.84
C ALA A 73 17.12 -53.71 40.77
N MET A 74 17.53 -52.94 41.77
CA MET A 74 17.53 -51.48 41.72
C MET A 74 18.48 -51.02 40.62
N ALA A 75 18.07 -49.95 39.92
CA ALA A 75 18.90 -49.30 38.91
C ALA A 75 20.33 -49.15 39.45
N THR A 76 21.24 -49.87 38.82
CA THR A 76 22.63 -49.89 39.25
C THR A 76 23.20 -48.49 39.04
N LYS A 77 24.27 -48.16 39.76
CA LYS A 77 25.00 -46.90 39.51
C LYS A 77 25.36 -46.73 38.02
N ALA A 78 25.58 -47.82 37.29
CA ALA A 78 25.84 -47.82 35.86
C ALA A 78 24.60 -47.38 35.04
N ASP A 79 23.39 -47.79 35.42
CA ASP A 79 22.16 -47.40 34.75
C ASP A 79 21.87 -45.90 34.92
N LEU A 80 22.10 -45.36 36.12
CA LEU A 80 21.97 -43.91 36.36
C LEU A 80 22.98 -43.10 35.54
N LEU A 81 24.23 -43.56 35.47
CA LEU A 81 25.23 -42.91 34.62
C LEU A 81 24.80 -42.96 33.15
N THR A 82 24.34 -44.11 32.67
CA THR A 82 23.83 -44.28 31.31
C THR A 82 22.69 -43.30 31.03
N LEU A 83 21.69 -43.24 31.91
CA LEU A 83 20.56 -42.32 31.79
C LEU A 83 21.03 -40.85 31.74
N THR A 84 21.94 -40.45 32.63
CA THR A 84 22.47 -39.08 32.64
C THR A 84 23.22 -38.75 31.34
N THR A 85 24.00 -39.70 30.80
CA THR A 85 24.67 -39.50 29.52
C THR A 85 23.68 -39.41 28.35
N THR A 86 22.65 -40.27 28.33
CA THR A 86 21.61 -40.23 27.29
C THR A 86 20.85 -38.90 27.31
N ILE A 87 20.47 -38.41 28.50
CA ILE A 87 19.81 -37.11 28.65
C ILE A 87 20.75 -35.99 28.20
N GLN A 88 22.02 -36.03 28.62
CA GLN A 88 23.00 -35.02 28.23
C GLN A 88 23.20 -34.96 26.72
N ASP A 89 23.25 -36.12 26.06
CA ASP A 89 23.43 -36.20 24.60
C ASP A 89 22.18 -35.78 23.84
N ALA A 90 20.99 -36.14 24.33
CA ALA A 90 19.72 -35.66 23.78
C ALA A 90 19.63 -34.13 23.86
N LEU A 91 19.93 -33.54 25.02
CA LEU A 91 19.95 -32.08 25.21
C LEU A 91 20.98 -31.39 24.30
N ARG A 92 22.16 -31.98 24.13
CA ARG A 92 23.18 -31.47 23.19
C ARG A 92 22.68 -31.51 21.75
N ALA A 93 22.03 -32.59 21.34
CA ALA A 93 21.47 -32.73 20.00
C ALA A 93 20.35 -31.71 19.75
N GLU A 94 19.43 -31.55 20.70
CA GLU A 94 18.37 -30.54 20.62
C GLU A 94 18.92 -29.11 20.58
N MET A 95 19.90 -28.78 21.44
CA MET A 95 20.55 -27.47 21.41
C MET A 95 21.27 -27.21 20.06
N ALA A 96 21.90 -28.23 19.48
CA ALA A 96 22.49 -28.11 18.15
C ALA A 96 21.42 -27.86 17.07
N GLY A 97 20.28 -28.57 17.16
CA GLY A 97 19.13 -28.37 16.28
C GLY A 97 18.56 -26.95 16.37
N ILE A 98 18.33 -26.45 17.59
CA ILE A 98 17.84 -25.09 17.82
C ILE A 98 18.82 -24.05 17.26
N ARG A 99 20.14 -24.22 17.49
CA ARG A 99 21.14 -23.31 16.92
C ARG A 99 21.11 -23.28 15.39
N ALA A 100 20.94 -24.43 14.74
CA ALA A 100 20.83 -24.52 13.29
C ALA A 100 19.55 -23.82 12.78
N GLN A 101 18.42 -23.98 13.46
CA GLN A 101 17.17 -23.28 13.13
C GLN A 101 17.30 -21.77 13.32
N VAL A 102 17.88 -21.31 14.43
CA VAL A 102 18.12 -19.89 14.69
C VAL A 102 19.01 -19.28 13.60
N SER A 103 20.09 -19.96 13.19
CA SER A 103 20.95 -19.50 12.09
C SER A 103 20.19 -19.44 10.76
N THR A 104 19.38 -20.46 10.46
CA THR A 104 18.55 -20.49 9.24
C THR A 104 17.54 -19.34 9.22
N HIS A 105 16.89 -19.06 10.36
CA HIS A 105 15.95 -17.95 10.49
C HIS A 105 16.63 -16.60 10.39
N ALA A 106 17.82 -16.43 10.97
CA ALA A 106 18.60 -15.20 10.83
C ALA A 106 18.90 -14.89 9.35
N ASN A 107 19.39 -15.88 8.60
CA ASN A 107 19.67 -15.72 7.17
C ASN A 107 18.39 -15.40 6.35
N ARG A 108 17.26 -16.02 6.71
CA ARG A 108 15.97 -15.76 6.06
C ARG A 108 15.48 -14.35 6.35
N ILE A 109 15.64 -13.86 7.58
CA ILE A 109 15.30 -12.48 7.97
C ILE A 109 16.15 -11.49 7.18
N GLU A 110 17.46 -11.68 7.13
CA GLU A 110 18.37 -10.82 6.36
C GLU A 110 17.98 -10.76 4.87
N SER A 111 17.66 -11.90 4.26
CA SER A 111 17.19 -11.95 2.87
C SER A 111 15.85 -11.25 2.65
N LEU A 112 14.92 -11.35 3.61
CA LEU A 112 13.64 -10.66 3.55
C LEU A 112 13.82 -9.15 3.69
N GLU A 113 14.63 -8.70 4.64
CA GLU A 113 14.97 -7.29 4.83
C GLU A 113 15.58 -6.68 3.56
N ALA A 114 16.55 -7.36 2.95
CA ALA A 114 17.14 -6.93 1.68
C ALA A 114 16.12 -6.86 0.54
N THR A 115 15.18 -7.82 0.48
CA THR A 115 14.12 -7.83 -0.53
C THR A 115 13.12 -6.70 -0.31
N THR A 116 12.73 -6.45 0.93
CA THR A 116 11.82 -5.36 1.31
C THR A 116 12.44 -4.00 1.01
N GLU A 117 13.72 -3.81 1.32
CA GLU A 117 14.44 -2.57 0.98
C GLU A 117 14.47 -2.32 -0.54
N ALA A 118 14.79 -3.36 -1.32
CA ALA A 118 14.77 -3.26 -2.78
C ALA A 118 13.36 -2.96 -3.35
N GLN A 119 12.31 -3.52 -2.74
CA GLN A 119 10.92 -3.24 -3.12
C GLN A 119 10.52 -1.80 -2.78
N ASN A 120 10.88 -1.31 -1.59
CA ASN A 120 10.62 0.07 -1.18
C ASN A 120 11.29 1.06 -2.12
N ALA A 121 12.54 0.82 -2.51
CA ALA A 121 13.25 1.65 -3.49
C ALA A 121 12.54 1.68 -4.85
N ARG A 122 12.01 0.54 -5.32
CA ARG A 122 11.23 0.45 -6.58
C ARG A 122 9.89 1.16 -6.50
N LEU A 123 9.21 1.09 -5.36
CA LEU A 123 7.95 1.82 -5.13
C LEU A 123 8.21 3.33 -5.16
N ALA A 124 9.21 3.80 -4.42
CA ALA A 124 9.59 5.22 -4.43
C ALA A 124 9.93 5.72 -5.85
N ALA A 125 10.69 4.93 -6.62
CA ALA A 125 10.99 5.25 -8.01
C ALA A 125 9.72 5.32 -8.88
N SER A 126 8.80 4.37 -8.73
CA SER A 126 7.51 4.35 -9.43
C SER A 126 6.66 5.57 -9.10
N ASP A 127 6.56 5.94 -7.82
CA ASP A 127 5.80 7.10 -7.37
C ASP A 127 6.33 8.40 -7.98
N THR A 128 7.66 8.57 -8.03
CA THR A 128 8.26 9.73 -8.70
C THR A 128 7.97 9.75 -10.20
N ALA A 129 7.91 8.60 -10.86
CA ALA A 129 7.59 8.51 -12.28
C ALA A 129 6.11 8.87 -12.53
N ILE A 130 5.19 8.38 -11.69
CA ILE A 130 3.77 8.70 -11.76
C ILE A 130 3.55 10.21 -11.56
N ALA A 131 4.21 10.81 -10.57
CA ALA A 131 4.13 12.26 -10.34
C ALA A 131 4.57 13.06 -11.58
N ARG A 132 5.72 12.72 -12.17
CA ARG A 132 6.21 13.36 -13.41
C ARG A 132 5.26 13.19 -14.59
N GLN A 133 4.65 12.02 -14.74
CA GLN A 133 3.64 11.79 -15.77
C GLN A 133 2.39 12.64 -15.53
N GLY A 134 1.95 12.77 -14.28
CA GLY A 134 0.86 13.66 -13.89
C GLY A 134 1.13 15.12 -14.29
N ASP A 135 2.33 15.62 -14.00
CA ASP A 135 2.75 16.97 -14.39
C ASP A 135 2.76 17.18 -15.91
N LEU A 136 3.28 16.20 -16.65
CA LEU A 136 3.31 16.24 -18.11
C LEU A 136 1.89 16.27 -18.69
N LEU A 137 0.99 15.41 -18.19
CA LEU A 137 -0.40 15.38 -18.62
C LEU A 137 -1.10 16.72 -18.36
N LEU A 138 -0.86 17.33 -17.19
CA LEU A 138 -1.40 18.64 -16.87
C LEU A 138 -0.87 19.72 -17.81
N HIS A 139 0.43 19.71 -18.11
CA HIS A 139 1.05 20.63 -19.06
C HIS A 139 0.45 20.48 -20.47
N MET A 140 0.33 19.25 -20.97
CA MET A 140 -0.28 18.97 -22.27
C MET A 140 -1.74 19.44 -22.32
N ARG A 141 -2.52 19.20 -21.26
CA ARG A 141 -3.90 19.68 -21.17
C ARG A 141 -4.00 21.20 -21.27
N ARG A 142 -3.16 21.93 -20.52
CA ARG A 142 -3.11 23.40 -20.58
C ARG A 142 -2.72 23.89 -21.97
N HIS A 143 -1.78 23.21 -22.62
CA HIS A 143 -1.37 23.56 -23.99
C HIS A 143 -2.51 23.36 -24.99
N LEU A 144 -3.24 22.24 -24.91
CA LEU A 144 -4.41 21.98 -25.76
C LEU A 144 -5.51 23.02 -25.54
N GLU A 145 -5.76 23.41 -24.29
CA GLU A 145 -6.72 24.46 -23.95
C GLU A 145 -6.31 25.82 -24.52
N ASP A 146 -5.02 26.19 -24.45
CA ASP A 146 -4.52 27.42 -25.07
C ASP A 146 -4.68 27.39 -26.60
N LEU A 147 -4.38 26.26 -27.24
CA LEU A 147 -4.56 26.10 -28.69
C LEU A 147 -6.04 26.21 -29.10
N ASP A 148 -6.97 25.56 -28.38
CA ASP A 148 -8.41 25.67 -28.64
C ASP A 148 -8.91 27.10 -28.42
N ASN A 149 -8.46 27.77 -27.36
CA ASN A 149 -8.79 29.16 -27.09
C ASN A 149 -8.28 30.09 -28.21
N ARG A 150 -7.04 29.92 -28.66
CA ARG A 150 -6.49 30.68 -29.80
C ARG A 150 -7.25 30.42 -31.09
N GLY A 151 -7.60 29.16 -31.35
CA GLY A 151 -8.42 28.78 -32.51
C GLY A 151 -9.81 29.42 -32.50
N ARG A 152 -10.39 29.66 -31.32
CA ARG A 152 -11.72 30.29 -31.15
C ARG A 152 -11.70 31.81 -31.08
N ARG A 153 -10.56 32.44 -30.75
CA ARG A 153 -10.47 33.90 -30.60
C ARG A 153 -10.93 34.69 -31.83
N CYS A 154 -10.78 34.11 -33.03
CA CYS A 154 -11.21 34.74 -34.28
C CYS A 154 -12.60 34.31 -34.74
N ASN A 155 -13.26 33.38 -34.04
CA ASN A 155 -14.55 32.84 -34.45
C ASN A 155 -15.69 33.59 -33.73
N ILE A 156 -16.49 34.33 -34.49
CA ILE A 156 -17.68 35.00 -33.97
C ILE A 156 -18.86 34.01 -34.06
N ARG A 157 -19.57 33.81 -32.94
CA ARG A 157 -20.79 32.99 -32.89
C ARG A 157 -22.00 33.90 -32.82
N ILE A 158 -22.78 33.96 -33.89
CA ILE A 158 -24.02 34.74 -33.96
C ILE A 158 -25.19 33.78 -33.70
N ARG A 159 -26.02 34.09 -32.69
CA ARG A 159 -27.20 33.29 -32.31
C ARG A 159 -28.47 34.03 -32.70
N GLY A 160 -29.54 33.29 -32.98
CA GLY A 160 -30.86 33.85 -33.30
C GLY A 160 -31.05 34.27 -34.76
N ILE A 161 -30.22 33.77 -35.67
CA ILE A 161 -30.47 33.93 -37.11
C ILE A 161 -31.62 32.98 -37.50
N PRO A 162 -32.71 33.48 -38.12
CA PRO A 162 -33.82 32.64 -38.57
C PRO A 162 -33.35 31.65 -39.65
N GLU A 163 -33.79 30.40 -39.57
CA GLU A 163 -33.31 29.33 -40.49
C GLU A 163 -33.70 29.56 -41.95
N ALA A 164 -34.72 30.38 -42.22
CA ALA A 164 -35.21 30.70 -43.56
C ALA A 164 -34.18 31.43 -44.43
N GLU A 165 -33.15 32.03 -43.85
CA GLU A 165 -32.11 32.78 -44.56
C GLU A 165 -30.82 32.00 -44.80
N ARG A 166 -30.83 30.67 -44.69
CA ARG A 166 -29.67 29.83 -45.04
C ARG A 166 -29.43 29.83 -46.54
N GLY A 167 -28.30 30.39 -47.00
CA GLY A 167 -27.85 30.26 -48.39
C GLY A 167 -26.93 31.39 -48.85
N GLU A 168 -26.95 31.67 -50.15
CA GLU A 168 -26.12 32.67 -50.84
C GLU A 168 -26.22 34.09 -50.25
N ASN A 169 -27.32 34.40 -49.55
CA ASN A 169 -27.58 35.74 -48.99
C ASN A 169 -27.04 35.94 -47.57
N LEU A 170 -26.37 34.94 -46.96
CA LEU A 170 -25.87 35.05 -45.58
C LEU A 170 -24.83 36.18 -45.44
N GLU A 171 -23.99 36.38 -46.45
CA GLU A 171 -22.99 37.45 -46.46
C GLU A 171 -23.64 38.84 -46.45
N GLU A 172 -24.69 39.04 -47.25
CA GLU A 172 -25.44 40.30 -47.31
C GLU A 172 -26.15 40.59 -45.98
N LEU A 173 -26.81 39.58 -45.41
CA LEU A 173 -27.44 39.67 -44.09
C LEU A 173 -26.42 40.08 -43.03
N LEU A 174 -25.28 39.37 -42.94
CA LEU A 174 -24.23 39.65 -41.97
C LEU A 174 -23.66 41.05 -42.16
N THR A 175 -23.43 41.46 -43.41
CA THR A 175 -22.93 42.80 -43.73
C THR A 175 -23.93 43.89 -43.31
N SER A 176 -25.22 43.67 -43.57
CA SER A 176 -26.28 44.60 -43.14
C SER A 176 -26.39 44.70 -41.62
N LEU A 177 -26.31 43.57 -40.92
CA LEU A 177 -26.34 43.47 -39.47
C LEU A 177 -25.15 44.19 -38.84
N PHE A 178 -23.93 43.93 -39.34
CA PHE A 178 -22.73 44.59 -38.85
C PHE A 178 -22.75 46.09 -39.12
N LYS A 179 -23.20 46.53 -40.31
CA LYS A 179 -23.39 47.97 -40.59
C LYS A 179 -24.36 48.59 -39.61
N LEU A 180 -25.51 47.95 -39.34
CA LEU A 180 -26.50 48.43 -38.39
C LEU A 180 -25.92 48.57 -36.97
N ILE A 181 -25.25 47.54 -36.46
CA ILE A 181 -24.68 47.53 -35.09
C ILE A 181 -23.54 48.55 -34.95
N LEU A 182 -22.64 48.62 -35.94
CA LEU A 182 -21.48 49.52 -35.90
C LEU A 182 -21.89 50.98 -36.09
N GLN A 183 -22.89 51.26 -36.92
CA GLN A 183 -23.41 52.61 -37.12
C GLN A 183 -24.26 53.08 -35.94
N ALA A 184 -25.03 52.18 -35.30
CA ALA A 184 -25.80 52.50 -34.10
C ALA A 184 -24.89 52.86 -32.90
N ASN A 185 -23.70 52.25 -32.83
CA ASN A 185 -22.72 52.50 -31.78
C ASN A 185 -21.60 53.47 -32.20
N ALA A 186 -21.66 54.02 -33.42
CA ALA A 186 -20.73 55.06 -33.79
C ALA A 186 -20.91 56.21 -32.79
N PRO A 187 -19.88 56.55 -31.99
CA PRO A 187 -20.00 57.67 -31.08
C PRO A 187 -20.36 58.86 -31.94
N GLN A 188 -21.57 59.41 -31.76
CA GLN A 188 -21.93 60.71 -32.30
C GLN A 188 -20.76 61.60 -31.95
N SER A 189 -19.98 61.96 -32.97
CA SER A 189 -18.69 62.61 -32.82
C SER A 189 -18.84 63.63 -31.71
N ARG A 190 -18.24 63.35 -30.53
CA ARG A 190 -18.25 64.30 -29.43
C ARG A 190 -17.75 65.58 -30.05
N SER A 191 -18.65 66.57 -30.11
CA SER A 191 -18.42 67.83 -30.76
C SER A 191 -17.05 68.33 -30.32
N LYS A 192 -16.21 68.63 -31.32
CA LYS A 192 -14.92 69.31 -31.18
C LYS A 192 -15.00 70.34 -30.05
N GLY A 193 -14.22 70.18 -28.98
CA GLY A 193 -14.22 71.21 -27.94
C GLY A 193 -13.68 70.86 -26.56
N GLU A 194 -13.07 69.70 -26.31
CA GLU A 194 -12.30 69.51 -25.08
C GLU A 194 -10.90 69.00 -25.43
N ASP A 195 -9.96 69.95 -25.43
CA ASP A 195 -8.51 69.73 -25.36
C ASP A 195 -8.21 68.79 -24.20
N ARG A 196 -8.18 67.49 -24.50
CA ARG A 196 -7.64 66.49 -23.58
C ARG A 196 -6.14 66.54 -23.68
N ASP A 197 -5.57 67.44 -22.89
CA ASP A 197 -4.15 67.46 -22.57
C ASP A 197 -3.72 66.05 -22.08
N PRO A 198 -2.84 65.33 -22.81
CA PRO A 198 -2.40 63.99 -22.45
C PRO A 198 -1.72 63.91 -21.08
N GLY A 199 -1.31 65.04 -20.48
CA GLY A 199 -0.79 65.10 -19.11
C GLY A 199 -1.81 64.73 -18.02
N THR A 200 -3.10 64.97 -18.23
CA THR A 200 -4.13 64.85 -17.17
C THR A 200 -4.54 63.40 -16.89
N LEU A 201 -4.46 62.52 -17.89
CA LEU A 201 -4.81 61.10 -17.72
C LEU A 201 -3.76 60.34 -16.89
N ARG A 202 -2.48 60.72 -17.01
CA ARG A 202 -1.38 60.08 -16.27
C ARG A 202 -1.47 60.37 -14.76
N SER A 203 -1.86 61.59 -14.40
CA SER A 203 -2.05 62.03 -13.00
C SER A 203 -3.19 61.27 -12.30
N LYS A 204 -4.32 61.05 -12.99
CA LYS A 204 -5.46 60.30 -12.42
C LYS A 204 -5.14 58.83 -12.18
N TYR A 205 -4.36 58.20 -13.07
CA TYR A 205 -3.93 56.80 -12.90
C TYR A 205 -2.95 56.63 -11.73
N LEU A 206 -1.99 57.53 -11.59
CA LEU A 206 -1.05 57.52 -10.45
C LEU A 206 -1.77 57.71 -9.11
N THR A 207 -2.76 58.61 -9.06
CA THR A 207 -3.57 58.84 -7.84
C THR A 207 -4.44 57.64 -7.49
N ALA A 208 -4.97 56.92 -8.49
CA ALA A 208 -5.78 55.72 -8.27
C ALA A 208 -4.94 54.53 -7.77
N LEU A 209 -3.73 54.34 -8.31
CA LEU A 209 -2.81 53.29 -7.86
C LEU A 209 -2.30 53.52 -6.43
N GLN A 210 -2.18 54.77 -6.00
CA GLN A 210 -1.77 55.10 -4.63
C GLN A 210 -2.88 54.87 -3.58
N LYS A 211 -4.16 54.83 -4.01
CA LYS A 211 -5.30 54.50 -3.14
C LYS A 211 -5.59 53.00 -3.03
N LEU A 212 -5.12 52.22 -4.00
CA LEU A 212 -5.16 50.75 -3.95
C LEU A 212 -3.88 50.24 -3.26
N GLY A 213 -3.80 50.47 -1.95
CA GLY A 213 -2.71 49.92 -1.14
C GLY A 213 -2.61 48.39 -1.24
N PRO A 214 -1.42 47.82 -0.97
CA PRO A 214 -1.17 46.39 -1.14
C PRO A 214 -1.95 45.57 -0.10
N SER A 215 -3.15 45.12 -0.48
CA SER A 215 -3.88 44.07 0.24
C SER A 215 -3.34 42.71 -0.18
N TYR A 216 -2.18 42.33 0.35
CA TYR A 216 -1.73 40.94 0.30
C TYR A 216 -2.24 40.22 1.57
N PRO A 217 -3.12 39.22 1.44
CA PRO A 217 -3.37 38.31 2.55
C PRO A 217 -2.16 37.39 2.73
N THR A 218 -1.59 37.41 3.92
CA THR A 218 -0.62 36.43 4.44
C THR A 218 -1.27 35.08 4.68
#